data_AF-A0A950RHA7-F1
#
_entry.id   AF-A0A950RHA7-F1
#
_cell.length_a   1.000
_cell.length_b   1.000
_cell.length_c   1.000
_cell.angle_alpha   90.00
_cell.angle_beta   90.00
_cell.angle_gamma   90.00
#
_symmetry.space_group_name_H-M   'P 1'
#
loop_
_entity.id
_entity.type
_entity.pdbx_description
1 polymer ?
#
loop_
_entity_poly.entity_id
_entity_poly.type
_entity_poly.pdbx_seq_one_letter_code
_entity_poly.pdbx_strand_id
1 'polypeptide(L)'
;METSCALPEPRSNVMLRVPRTPAWMVVVFLSLVPAAAIAAGPESHIPDHKQTFWAFQPIADPPLPRVKDKSWSKTSLDFYVLARREAAGLKSVGPADKRTLIRRATFDLIGLPPTPEEVEVFVHDSRPDAFARVVDRLLASPHYGERWARHWLDVARYGEDQAHTFEARHYPNGFRYRDWLIKALNADMPYDCFLKEQIAADLLDEPDRLERLPALGFFALGPVYYGDAKKLDQMDDRIDTLTRGLLGLTVACARCH
;
A
#
# COMPACT_ATOMS: atom_id res chain seq x y z
N MET A 1 -6.73 15.93 13.06
CA MET A 1 -6.16 16.74 11.96
C MET A 1 -6.65 16.05 10.70
N GLU A 2 -7.81 16.46 10.20
CA GLU A 2 -8.37 15.90 8.97
C GLU A 2 -7.51 16.40 7.82
N THR A 3 -6.63 15.54 7.33
CA THR A 3 -5.91 15.78 6.08
C THR A 3 -6.96 15.71 4.97
N SER A 4 -7.24 16.84 4.32
CA SER A 4 -8.13 16.88 3.17
C SER A 4 -7.63 15.90 2.11
N CYS A 5 -8.51 15.01 1.65
CA CYS A 5 -8.20 14.01 0.62
C CYS A 5 -8.28 14.58 -0.80
N ALA A 6 -8.10 15.89 -0.98
CA ALA A 6 -8.04 16.48 -2.31
C ALA A 6 -6.85 15.89 -3.10
N LEU A 7 -7.11 15.48 -4.35
CA LEU A 7 -6.05 15.06 -5.27
C LEU A 7 -5.08 16.25 -5.44
N PRO A 8 -3.79 16.12 -5.07
CA PRO A 8 -2.87 17.24 -5.19
C PRO A 8 -2.60 17.55 -6.66
N GLU A 9 -2.43 18.84 -6.97
CA GLU A 9 -1.94 19.33 -8.27
C GLU A 9 -0.59 18.67 -8.64
N PRO A 10 -0.28 18.50 -9.94
CA PRO A 10 0.96 17.89 -10.39
C PRO A 10 2.18 18.64 -9.82
N ARG A 11 3.12 17.87 -9.23
CA ARG A 11 4.23 18.37 -8.40
C ARG A 11 5.04 19.49 -9.07
N SER A 12 4.96 20.72 -8.55
CA SER A 12 6.02 21.73 -8.67
C SER A 12 6.99 21.57 -7.50
N ASN A 13 8.30 21.49 -7.78
CA ASN A 13 9.39 21.31 -6.81
C ASN A 13 9.27 22.22 -5.57
N VAL A 14 8.95 21.64 -4.42
CA VAL A 14 9.07 22.31 -3.11
C VAL A 14 9.84 21.42 -2.14
N MET A 15 10.94 21.98 -1.66
CA MET A 15 11.89 21.44 -0.72
C MET A 15 11.25 21.40 0.68
N LEU A 16 10.96 20.21 1.22
CA LEU A 16 10.36 20.03 2.54
C LEU A 16 11.35 20.40 3.66
N ARG A 17 11.10 21.52 4.34
CA ARG A 17 11.67 21.83 5.66
C ARG A 17 10.76 21.27 6.74
N VAL A 18 11.32 20.43 7.61
CA VAL A 18 10.67 19.93 8.83
C VAL A 18 10.79 20.98 9.95
N PRO A 19 9.69 21.47 10.56
CA PRO A 19 9.77 22.16 11.83
C PRO A 19 9.55 21.18 13.00
N ARG A 20 10.35 21.39 14.05
CA ARG A 20 10.30 20.69 15.34
C ARG A 20 9.04 21.05 16.14
N THR A 21 8.63 20.10 16.98
CA THR A 21 7.50 20.12 17.93
C THR A 21 7.50 21.31 18.91
N PRO A 22 6.34 21.55 19.58
CA PRO A 22 6.28 21.16 20.99
C PRO A 22 4.92 20.57 21.47
N ALA A 23 5.04 19.54 22.32
CA ALA A 23 4.40 19.37 23.63
C ALA A 23 2.89 19.69 23.89
N TRP A 24 2.17 18.61 24.26
CA TRP A 24 1.07 18.47 25.26
C TRP A 24 -0.21 19.34 25.17
N MET A 25 -1.35 18.68 24.89
CA MET A 25 -2.58 18.80 25.67
C MET A 25 -3.54 17.64 25.34
N VAL A 26 -3.73 16.75 26.32
CA VAL A 26 -4.78 15.72 26.29
C VAL A 26 -6.02 16.34 26.93
N VAL A 27 -7.11 16.48 26.16
CA VAL A 27 -8.44 16.79 26.69
C VAL A 27 -9.29 15.53 26.49
N VAL A 28 -9.64 14.87 27.59
CA VAL A 28 -10.56 13.73 27.61
C VAL A 28 -11.98 14.29 27.65
N PHE A 29 -12.74 14.13 26.55
CA PHE A 29 -14.19 14.29 26.57
C PHE A 29 -14.84 12.93 26.81
N LEU A 30 -15.42 12.77 28.00
CA LEU A 30 -16.20 11.59 28.38
C LEU A 30 -17.67 11.85 28.00
N SER A 31 -18.10 11.46 26.80
CA SER A 31 -19.51 11.42 26.44
C SER A 31 -20.05 10.00 26.60
N LEU A 32 -20.90 9.79 27.62
CA LEU A 32 -21.67 8.56 27.79
C LEU A 32 -22.68 8.42 26.65
N VAL A 33 -22.44 7.47 25.74
CA VAL A 33 -23.48 6.85 24.92
C VAL A 33 -23.76 5.48 25.53
N PRO A 34 -25.01 5.14 25.90
CA PRO A 34 -25.31 3.84 26.47
C PRO A 34 -25.16 2.78 25.36
N ALA A 35 -24.18 1.90 25.53
CA ALA A 35 -23.99 0.74 24.68
C ALA A 35 -25.21 -0.19 24.85
N ALA A 36 -26.00 -0.32 23.79
CA ALA A 36 -26.99 -1.38 23.70
C ALA A 36 -26.24 -2.73 23.77
N ALA A 37 -26.51 -3.50 24.82
CA ALA A 37 -25.88 -4.79 25.05
C ALA A 37 -26.27 -5.77 23.94
N ILE A 38 -25.32 -6.09 23.06
CA ILE A 38 -25.42 -7.26 22.19
C ILE A 38 -25.34 -8.48 23.10
N ALA A 39 -26.41 -9.27 23.14
CA ALA A 39 -26.45 -10.52 23.90
C ALA A 39 -25.33 -11.44 23.41
N ALA A 40 -24.35 -11.69 24.28
CA ALA A 40 -23.26 -12.63 24.01
C ALA A 40 -23.85 -14.04 23.94
N GLY A 41 -23.73 -14.68 22.77
CA GLY A 41 -23.97 -16.11 22.63
C GLY A 41 -22.98 -16.94 23.48
N PRO A 42 -23.22 -18.26 23.64
CA PRO A 42 -22.41 -19.11 24.50
C PRO A 42 -20.92 -19.00 24.12
N GLU A 43 -20.07 -18.73 25.11
CA GLU A 43 -18.63 -18.58 24.96
C GLU A 43 -18.04 -19.80 24.24
N SER A 44 -17.71 -19.62 22.97
CA SER A 44 -16.85 -20.56 22.28
C SER A 44 -15.48 -20.47 22.94
N HIS A 45 -15.00 -21.60 23.45
CA HIS A 45 -13.69 -21.74 24.08
C HIS A 45 -12.59 -21.61 23.02
N ILE A 46 -12.43 -20.41 22.44
CA ILE A 46 -11.32 -20.07 21.56
C ILE A 46 -10.10 -19.93 22.49
N PRO A 47 -9.08 -20.81 22.38
CA PRO A 47 -7.89 -20.68 23.20
C PRO A 47 -7.27 -19.28 23.03
N ASP A 48 -6.63 -18.78 24.09
CA ASP A 48 -6.09 -17.42 24.24
C ASP A 48 -4.89 -17.09 23.32
N HIS A 49 -4.92 -17.57 22.07
CA HIS A 49 -3.96 -17.25 21.04
C HIS A 49 -4.04 -15.78 20.60
N LYS A 50 -5.19 -15.11 20.79
CA LYS A 50 -5.38 -13.71 20.42
C LYS A 50 -4.44 -12.78 21.21
N GLN A 51 -4.19 -13.06 22.48
CA GLN A 51 -3.33 -12.22 23.32
C GLN A 51 -1.84 -12.51 23.16
N THR A 52 -1.44 -13.62 22.52
CA THR A 52 -0.03 -14.02 22.38
C THR A 52 0.48 -14.02 20.94
N PHE A 53 -0.40 -13.83 19.95
CA PHE A 53 0.02 -13.79 18.55
C PHE A 53 0.87 -12.55 18.25
N TRP A 54 2.04 -12.77 17.66
CA TRP A 54 3.08 -11.75 17.49
C TRP A 54 2.62 -10.51 16.73
N ALA A 55 1.75 -10.66 15.72
CA ALA A 55 1.31 -9.56 14.87
C ALA A 55 0.28 -8.63 15.53
N PHE A 56 -0.36 -9.08 16.62
CA PHE A 56 -1.34 -8.29 17.39
C PHE A 56 -0.75 -7.72 18.68
N GLN A 57 0.55 -7.92 18.92
CA GLN A 57 1.23 -7.28 20.03
C GLN A 57 1.52 -5.81 19.73
N PRO A 58 1.53 -4.93 20.75
CA PRO A 58 2.01 -3.57 20.58
C PRO A 58 3.43 -3.55 19.97
N ILE A 59 3.66 -2.65 19.02
CA ILE A 59 4.99 -2.44 18.46
C ILE A 59 5.88 -1.85 19.56
N ALA A 60 6.96 -2.55 19.88
CA ALA A 60 8.01 -2.08 20.78
C ALA A 60 9.19 -1.52 19.99
N ASP A 61 10.00 -0.68 20.62
CA ASP A 61 11.30 -0.20 20.11
C ASP A 61 12.43 -0.93 20.86
N PRO A 62 12.75 -2.18 20.49
CA PRO A 62 13.79 -2.95 21.18
C PRO A 62 15.18 -2.37 20.87
N PRO A 63 16.16 -2.54 21.78
CA PRO A 63 17.53 -2.11 21.52
C PRO A 63 18.10 -2.82 20.28
N LEU A 64 18.93 -2.09 19.53
CA LEU A 64 19.55 -2.64 18.33
C LEU A 64 20.40 -3.88 18.63
N PRO A 65 20.37 -4.91 17.77
CA PRO A 65 21.21 -6.09 17.90
C PRO A 65 22.71 -5.74 17.94
N ARG A 66 23.47 -6.49 18.73
CA ARG A 66 24.92 -6.40 18.74
C ARG A 66 25.47 -7.04 17.46
N VAL A 67 26.27 -6.29 16.71
CA VAL A 67 26.94 -6.72 15.48
C VAL A 67 28.44 -6.50 15.61
N LYS A 68 29.24 -7.28 14.88
CA LYS A 68 30.70 -7.16 14.85
C LYS A 68 31.11 -6.00 13.94
N ASP A 69 30.58 -5.93 12.72
CA ASP A 69 30.89 -4.86 11.77
C ASP A 69 29.86 -3.73 11.79
N LYS A 70 30.08 -2.74 12.67
CA LYS A 70 29.21 -1.56 12.76
C LYS A 70 29.29 -0.62 11.55
N SER A 71 30.32 -0.75 10.71
CA SER A 71 30.55 0.19 9.60
C SER A 71 29.67 -0.10 8.38
N TRP A 72 29.21 -1.35 8.26
CA TRP A 72 28.30 -1.80 7.21
C TRP A 72 26.89 -1.24 7.37
N SER A 73 26.37 -1.21 8.61
CA SER A 73 25.02 -0.73 8.91
C SER A 73 24.89 0.78 8.69
N LYS A 74 23.95 1.22 7.84
CA LYS A 74 23.65 2.63 7.56
C LYS A 74 22.35 3.09 8.22
N THR A 75 21.41 2.17 8.39
CA THR A 75 20.10 2.40 9.03
C THR A 75 19.90 1.42 10.18
N SER A 76 18.89 1.65 11.02
CA SER A 76 18.53 0.75 12.13
C SER A 76 18.20 -0.67 11.65
N LEU A 77 17.53 -0.80 10.51
CA LEU A 77 17.17 -2.09 9.90
C LEU A 77 18.40 -2.94 9.58
N ASP A 78 19.49 -2.31 9.14
CA ASP A 78 20.71 -3.02 8.74
C ASP A 78 21.34 -3.80 9.91
N PHE A 79 21.16 -3.35 11.15
CA PHE A 79 21.64 -4.09 12.33
C PHE A 79 20.95 -5.43 12.50
N TYR A 80 19.63 -5.50 12.25
CA TYR A 80 18.87 -6.75 12.33
C TYR A 80 19.27 -7.73 11.23
N VAL A 81 19.46 -7.22 10.00
CA VAL A 81 19.92 -8.03 8.87
C VAL A 81 21.35 -8.55 9.11
N LEU A 82 22.26 -7.67 9.52
CA LEU A 82 23.66 -8.02 9.75
C LEU A 82 23.81 -9.02 10.91
N ALA A 83 23.09 -8.84 12.02
CA ALA A 83 23.14 -9.76 13.14
C ALA A 83 22.77 -11.20 12.73
N ARG A 84 21.71 -11.36 11.91
CA ARG A 84 21.30 -12.67 11.39
C ARG A 84 22.35 -13.26 10.44
N ARG A 85 22.99 -12.44 9.60
CA ARG A 85 24.05 -12.90 8.68
C ARG A 85 25.32 -13.33 9.41
N GLU A 86 25.77 -12.54 10.38
CA GLU A 86 26.94 -12.85 11.20
C GLU A 86 26.74 -14.13 12.00
N ALA A 87 25.54 -14.34 12.56
CA ALA A 87 25.18 -15.58 13.26
C ALA A 87 25.18 -16.80 12.31
N ALA A 88 24.80 -16.59 11.05
CA ALA A 88 24.85 -17.63 10.01
C ALA A 88 26.25 -17.79 9.35
N GLY A 89 27.27 -17.03 9.78
CA GLY A 89 28.62 -17.06 9.19
C GLY A 89 28.69 -16.50 7.76
N LEU A 90 27.68 -15.75 7.33
CA LEU A 90 27.60 -15.18 5.98
C LEU A 90 28.29 -13.81 5.91
N LYS A 91 29.09 -13.60 4.86
CA LYS A 91 29.74 -12.31 4.57
C LYS A 91 28.92 -11.45 3.62
N SER A 92 29.01 -10.13 3.81
CA SER A 92 28.45 -9.13 2.89
C SER A 92 29.15 -9.16 1.53
N VAL A 93 28.35 -9.14 0.46
CA VAL A 93 28.84 -8.81 -0.87
C VAL A 93 28.95 -7.29 -0.99
N GLY A 94 29.82 -6.82 -1.89
CA GLY A 94 29.94 -5.39 -2.19
C GLY A 94 28.65 -4.82 -2.79
N PRO A 95 28.49 -3.48 -2.80
CA PRO A 95 27.41 -2.82 -3.51
C PRO A 95 27.40 -3.21 -5.00
N ALA A 96 26.21 -3.24 -5.59
CA ALA A 96 26.09 -3.39 -7.03
C ALA A 96 26.76 -2.21 -7.75
N ASP A 97 27.34 -2.46 -8.92
CA ASP A 97 27.89 -1.40 -9.75
C ASP A 97 26.77 -0.48 -10.27
N LYS A 98 27.16 0.73 -10.69
CA LYS A 98 26.19 1.75 -11.13
C LYS A 98 25.33 1.30 -12.31
N ARG A 99 25.87 0.56 -13.27
CA ARG A 99 25.08 0.08 -14.43
C ARG A 99 24.02 -0.92 -13.98
N THR A 100 24.37 -1.81 -13.07
CA THR A 100 23.42 -2.74 -12.45
C THR A 100 22.35 -2.00 -11.63
N LEU A 101 22.74 -0.99 -10.85
CA LEU A 101 21.81 -0.22 -10.01
C LEU A 101 20.73 0.52 -10.82
N ILE A 102 21.12 1.29 -11.83
CA ILE A 102 20.14 2.03 -12.64
C ILE A 102 19.21 1.10 -13.42
N ARG A 103 19.74 -0.02 -13.93
CA ARG A 103 18.91 -1.01 -14.63
C ARG A 103 17.84 -1.58 -13.70
N ARG A 104 18.21 -2.02 -12.49
CA ARG A 104 17.25 -2.56 -11.50
C ARG A 104 16.22 -1.52 -11.10
N ALA A 105 16.66 -0.33 -10.70
CA ALA A 105 15.75 0.73 -10.27
C ALA A 105 14.73 1.11 -11.35
N THR A 106 15.13 1.18 -12.61
CA THR A 106 14.22 1.56 -13.72
C THR A 106 13.19 0.44 -13.99
N PHE A 107 13.61 -0.83 -14.01
CA PHE A 107 12.66 -1.93 -14.17
C PHE A 107 11.71 -2.07 -12.98
N ASP A 108 12.22 -1.88 -11.76
CA ASP A 108 11.42 -2.03 -10.54
C ASP A 108 10.39 -0.91 -10.41
N LEU A 109 10.80 0.35 -10.64
CA LEU A 109 9.94 1.52 -10.41
C LEU A 109 9.00 1.82 -11.58
N ILE A 110 9.47 1.67 -12.83
CA ILE A 110 8.68 2.07 -14.01
C ILE A 110 8.50 0.95 -15.04
N GLY A 111 9.08 -0.24 -14.84
CA GLY A 111 8.90 -1.39 -15.73
C GLY A 111 9.63 -1.32 -17.07
N LEU A 112 10.41 -0.26 -17.32
CA LEU A 112 11.11 0.00 -18.58
C LEU A 112 12.63 -0.07 -18.39
N PRO A 113 13.41 -0.37 -19.45
CA PRO A 113 14.86 -0.22 -19.39
C PRO A 113 15.27 1.27 -19.37
N PRO A 114 16.40 1.63 -18.73
CA PRO A 114 16.95 2.99 -18.85
C PRO A 114 17.49 3.23 -20.26
N THR A 115 17.49 4.50 -20.69
CA THR A 115 18.12 4.88 -21.97
C THR A 115 19.65 4.84 -21.85
N PRO A 116 20.39 4.66 -22.96
CA PRO A 116 21.85 4.74 -22.95
C PRO A 116 22.39 6.04 -22.34
N GLU A 117 21.73 7.16 -22.61
CA GLU A 117 22.09 8.49 -22.11
C GLU A 117 21.91 8.59 -20.59
N GLU A 118 20.80 8.08 -20.06
CA GLU A 118 20.55 8.04 -18.61
C GLU A 118 21.59 7.19 -17.86
N VAL A 119 21.97 6.05 -18.44
CA VAL A 119 23.04 5.20 -17.90
C VAL A 119 24.34 5.97 -17.85
N GLU A 120 24.70 6.65 -18.94
CA GLU A 120 25.96 7.38 -19.03
C GLU A 120 26.04 8.53 -18.02
N VAL A 121 24.95 9.31 -17.90
CA VAL A 121 24.83 10.39 -16.91
C VAL A 121 25.02 9.85 -15.50
N PHE A 122 24.32 8.77 -15.12
CA PHE A 122 24.42 8.23 -13.76
C PHE A 122 25.79 7.60 -13.46
N VAL A 123 26.36 6.88 -14.42
CA VAL A 123 27.68 6.24 -14.27
C VAL A 123 28.75 7.29 -13.97
N HIS A 124 28.71 8.43 -14.64
CA HIS A 124 29.68 9.52 -14.47
C HIS A 124 29.34 10.51 -13.34
N ASP A 125 28.14 10.45 -12.75
CA ASP A 125 27.75 11.33 -11.66
C ASP A 125 28.45 10.95 -10.33
N SER A 126 29.42 11.76 -9.90
CA SER A 126 30.20 11.54 -8.67
C SER A 126 29.56 12.12 -7.41
N ARG A 127 28.37 12.74 -7.52
CA ARG A 127 27.71 13.34 -6.36
C ARG A 127 27.29 12.26 -5.35
N PRO A 128 27.34 12.57 -4.04
CA PRO A 128 26.95 11.62 -2.99
C PRO A 128 25.47 11.22 -3.05
N ASP A 129 24.62 12.05 -3.68
CA ASP A 129 23.18 11.83 -3.84
C ASP A 129 22.78 11.34 -5.25
N ALA A 130 23.74 10.95 -6.11
CA ALA A 130 23.50 10.59 -7.50
C ALA A 130 22.39 9.53 -7.67
N PHE A 131 22.40 8.47 -6.84
CA PHE A 131 21.39 7.41 -6.93
C PHE A 131 20.02 7.88 -6.43
N ALA A 132 19.98 8.69 -5.36
CA ALA A 132 18.72 9.26 -4.87
C ALA A 132 18.04 10.11 -5.95
N ARG A 133 18.81 10.91 -6.70
CA ARG A 133 18.29 11.69 -7.84
C ARG A 133 17.73 10.82 -8.97
N VAL A 134 18.33 9.66 -9.23
CA VAL A 134 17.78 8.68 -10.18
C VAL A 134 16.43 8.18 -9.67
N VAL A 135 16.35 7.80 -8.40
CA VAL A 135 15.10 7.33 -7.78
C VAL A 135 14.02 8.42 -7.82
N ASP A 136 14.34 9.66 -7.42
CA ASP A 136 13.39 10.79 -7.43
C ASP A 136 12.83 11.05 -8.84
N ARG A 137 13.69 11.00 -9.86
CA ARG A 137 13.28 11.12 -11.26
C ARG A 137 12.35 10.00 -11.69
N LEU A 138 12.61 8.76 -11.27
CA LEU A 138 11.79 7.60 -11.60
C LEU A 138 10.42 7.66 -10.89
N LEU A 139 10.40 8.06 -9.61
CA LEU A 139 9.16 8.25 -8.85
C LEU A 139 8.30 9.40 -9.41
N ALA A 140 8.94 10.42 -10.01
CA ALA A 140 8.23 11.52 -10.68
C ALA A 140 7.76 11.18 -12.11
N SER A 141 8.13 10.03 -12.65
CA SER A 141 7.73 9.61 -14.00
C SER A 141 6.26 9.18 -14.02
N PRO A 142 5.46 9.54 -15.05
CA PRO A 142 4.09 9.05 -15.18
C PRO A 142 4.02 7.51 -15.26
N HIS A 143 5.09 6.87 -15.74
CA HIS A 143 5.21 5.41 -15.83
C HIS A 143 5.29 4.73 -14.46
N TYR A 144 5.59 5.46 -13.38
CA TYR A 144 5.56 4.91 -12.03
C TYR A 144 4.16 4.45 -11.66
N GLY A 145 3.16 5.33 -11.80
CA GLY A 145 1.76 5.01 -11.55
C GLY A 145 1.25 3.90 -12.48
N GLU A 146 1.64 3.89 -13.75
CA GLU A 146 1.29 2.80 -14.69
C GLU A 146 1.84 1.44 -14.22
N ARG A 147 3.10 1.41 -13.80
CA ARG A 147 3.77 0.20 -13.31
C ARG A 147 3.15 -0.31 -12.02
N TRP A 148 2.96 0.58 -11.05
CA TRP A 148 2.50 0.21 -9.70
C TRP A 148 0.99 -0.04 -9.66
N ALA A 149 0.20 0.64 -10.50
CA ALA A 149 -1.24 0.37 -10.62
C ALA A 149 -1.47 -1.09 -10.98
N ARG A 150 -0.68 -1.69 -11.88
CA ARG A 150 -0.80 -3.11 -12.22
C ARG A 150 -0.81 -4.03 -11.00
N HIS A 151 0.12 -3.82 -10.07
CA HIS A 151 0.22 -4.63 -8.85
C HIS A 151 -1.00 -4.45 -7.95
N TRP A 152 -1.54 -3.24 -7.88
CA TRP A 152 -2.75 -2.98 -7.11
C TRP A 152 -4.03 -3.49 -7.79
N LEU A 153 -4.10 -3.48 -9.12
CA LEU A 153 -5.21 -4.05 -9.88
C LEU A 153 -5.34 -5.56 -9.64
N ASP A 154 -4.22 -6.27 -9.46
CA ASP A 154 -4.20 -7.68 -9.05
C ASP A 154 -4.83 -7.86 -7.65
N VAL A 155 -4.51 -6.98 -6.70
CA VAL A 155 -5.10 -6.98 -5.34
C VAL A 155 -6.60 -6.70 -5.39
N ALA A 156 -7.01 -5.72 -6.19
CA ALA A 156 -8.40 -5.32 -6.38
C ALA A 156 -9.23 -6.29 -7.24
N ARG A 157 -8.61 -7.38 -7.75
CA ARG A 157 -9.25 -8.35 -8.67
C ARG A 157 -9.89 -7.70 -9.89
N TYR A 158 -9.20 -6.68 -10.41
CA TYR A 158 -9.70 -5.89 -11.52
C TYR A 158 -9.89 -6.72 -12.79
N GLY A 159 -11.07 -6.60 -13.40
CA GLY A 159 -11.34 -7.02 -14.76
C GLY A 159 -12.13 -5.94 -15.52
N GLU A 160 -11.86 -5.76 -16.81
CA GLU A 160 -12.68 -4.93 -17.70
C GLU A 160 -13.87 -5.70 -18.30
N ASP A 161 -13.95 -6.99 -17.98
CA ASP A 161 -15.03 -7.88 -18.38
C ASP A 161 -15.31 -8.93 -17.29
N GLN A 162 -16.29 -9.78 -17.60
CA GLN A 162 -16.65 -10.96 -16.83
C GLN A 162 -16.29 -12.23 -17.63
N ALA A 163 -15.04 -12.32 -18.10
CA ALA A 163 -14.58 -13.47 -18.87
C ALA A 163 -14.52 -14.79 -18.06
N HIS A 164 -14.77 -14.77 -16.75
CA HIS A 164 -14.97 -15.98 -15.91
C HIS A 164 -16.32 -16.67 -16.15
N THR A 165 -17.06 -16.24 -17.17
CA THR A 165 -18.44 -16.66 -17.47
C THR A 165 -18.53 -17.14 -18.93
N PHE A 166 -19.61 -17.85 -19.27
CA PHE A 166 -19.78 -18.42 -20.62
C PHE A 166 -19.95 -17.35 -21.72
N GLU A 167 -20.28 -16.11 -21.36
CA GLU A 167 -20.36 -14.97 -22.26
C GLU A 167 -19.68 -13.75 -21.62
N ALA A 168 -18.58 -13.27 -22.20
CA ALA A 168 -17.86 -12.12 -21.67
C ALA A 168 -18.75 -10.87 -21.69
N ARG A 169 -19.17 -10.41 -20.50
CA ARG A 169 -19.86 -9.13 -20.33
C ARG A 169 -18.84 -8.07 -19.95
N HIS A 170 -18.74 -7.03 -20.77
CA HIS A 170 -17.83 -5.92 -20.52
C HIS A 170 -18.35 -5.00 -19.41
N TYR A 171 -17.43 -4.44 -18.62
CA TYR A 171 -17.68 -3.27 -17.78
C TYR A 171 -17.35 -2.01 -18.59
N PRO A 172 -18.34 -1.29 -19.16
CA PRO A 172 -18.07 -0.26 -20.16
C PRO A 172 -17.21 0.91 -19.64
N ASN A 173 -17.19 1.11 -18.32
CA ASN A 173 -16.44 2.16 -17.65
C ASN A 173 -15.35 1.60 -16.70
N GLY A 174 -14.99 0.31 -16.79
CA GLY A 174 -14.01 -0.31 -15.88
C GLY A 174 -12.67 0.41 -15.89
N PHE A 175 -12.22 0.86 -17.07
CA PHE A 175 -10.99 1.61 -17.27
C PHE A 175 -10.87 2.87 -16.39
N ARG A 176 -11.99 3.47 -15.96
CA ARG A 176 -11.97 4.67 -15.10
C ARG A 176 -11.33 4.39 -13.74
N TYR A 177 -11.50 3.19 -13.20
CA TYR A 177 -10.84 2.79 -11.95
C TYR A 177 -9.33 2.66 -12.13
N ARG A 178 -8.90 2.00 -13.22
CA ARG A 178 -7.48 1.90 -13.59
C ARG A 178 -6.86 3.29 -13.75
N ASP A 179 -7.51 4.18 -14.47
CA ASP A 179 -6.98 5.52 -14.73
C ASP A 179 -6.95 6.37 -13.45
N TRP A 180 -7.97 6.27 -12.59
CA TRP A 180 -7.96 6.89 -11.26
C TRP A 180 -6.81 6.37 -10.40
N LEU A 181 -6.57 5.07 -10.39
CA LEU A 181 -5.50 4.43 -9.62
C LEU A 181 -4.11 4.90 -10.08
N ILE A 182 -3.89 4.97 -11.40
CA ILE A 182 -2.65 5.52 -11.97
C ILE A 182 -2.47 6.99 -11.53
N LYS A 183 -3.53 7.81 -11.58
CA LYS A 183 -3.51 9.21 -11.14
C LYS A 183 -3.18 9.30 -9.65
N ALA A 184 -3.83 8.52 -8.79
CA ALA A 184 -3.64 8.53 -7.35
C ALA A 184 -2.20 8.15 -6.95
N LEU A 185 -1.62 7.14 -7.60
CA LEU A 185 -0.23 6.73 -7.35
C LEU A 185 0.77 7.79 -7.81
N ASN A 186 0.59 8.36 -9.01
CA ASN A 186 1.47 9.43 -9.51
C ASN A 186 1.36 10.73 -8.71
N ALA A 187 0.20 10.99 -8.12
CA ALA A 187 -0.04 12.12 -7.24
C ALA A 187 0.55 11.92 -5.83
N ASP A 188 1.04 10.71 -5.50
CA ASP A 188 1.47 10.32 -4.15
C ASP A 188 0.38 10.58 -3.12
N MET A 189 -0.84 10.14 -3.45
CA MET A 189 -1.99 10.27 -2.57
C MET A 189 -1.69 9.62 -1.21
N PRO A 190 -1.97 10.30 -0.08
CA PRO A 190 -1.83 9.70 1.25
C PRO A 190 -2.60 8.38 1.34
N TYR A 191 -1.95 7.36 1.91
CA TYR A 191 -2.49 6.01 1.94
C TYR A 191 -3.88 5.93 2.61
N ASP A 192 -4.13 6.73 3.65
CA ASP A 192 -5.43 6.74 4.33
C ASP A 192 -6.55 7.29 3.42
N CYS A 193 -6.26 8.33 2.63
CA CYS A 193 -7.18 8.85 1.62
C CYS A 193 -7.39 7.85 0.49
N PHE A 194 -6.32 7.23 0.00
CA PHE A 194 -6.35 6.21 -1.02
C PHE A 194 -7.26 5.04 -0.66
N LEU A 195 -7.24 4.59 0.60
CA LEU A 195 -8.15 3.55 1.08
C LEU A 195 -9.58 4.07 1.29
N LYS A 196 -9.75 5.25 1.90
CA LYS A 196 -11.08 5.83 2.16
C LYS A 196 -11.89 6.02 0.87
N GLU A 197 -11.27 6.53 -0.19
CA GLU A 197 -11.94 6.73 -1.48
C GLU A 197 -12.39 5.39 -2.08
N GLN A 198 -11.55 4.36 -2.04
CA GLN A 198 -11.90 3.05 -2.59
C GLN A 198 -13.06 2.37 -1.84
N ILE A 199 -13.21 2.64 -0.55
CA ILE A 199 -14.24 2.03 0.30
C ILE A 199 -15.54 2.85 0.30
N ALA A 200 -15.44 4.18 0.29
CA ALA A 200 -16.54 5.06 0.67
C ALA A 200 -16.56 6.41 -0.07
N ALA A 201 -15.96 6.53 -1.26
CA ALA A 201 -15.98 7.80 -2.03
C ALA A 201 -17.39 8.36 -2.28
N ASP A 202 -18.43 7.53 -2.33
CA ASP A 202 -19.82 7.96 -2.45
C ASP A 202 -20.41 8.58 -1.16
N LEU A 203 -19.79 8.32 -0.02
CA LEU A 203 -20.15 8.85 1.30
C LEU A 203 -19.31 10.07 1.72
N LEU A 204 -18.28 10.42 0.95
CA LEU A 204 -17.48 11.62 1.19
C LEU A 204 -18.18 12.84 0.57
N ASP A 205 -18.53 13.82 1.41
CA ASP A 205 -19.19 15.06 0.97
C ASP A 205 -18.14 16.13 0.64
N GLU A 206 -17.54 15.99 -0.55
CA GLU A 206 -16.41 16.81 -1.02
C GLU A 206 -16.68 17.35 -2.44
N PRO A 207 -16.16 18.53 -2.80
CA PRO A 207 -16.47 19.19 -4.07
C PRO A 207 -16.04 18.38 -5.30
N ASP A 208 -14.99 17.56 -5.19
CA ASP A 208 -14.42 16.77 -6.30
C ASP A 208 -15.02 15.37 -6.41
N ARG A 209 -16.25 15.17 -5.92
CA ARG A 209 -16.89 13.85 -5.81
C ARG A 209 -16.81 13.03 -7.10
N LEU A 210 -17.08 13.63 -8.26
CA LEU A 210 -17.06 12.93 -9.56
C LEU A 210 -15.67 12.38 -9.94
N GLU A 211 -14.58 13.01 -9.49
CA GLU A 211 -13.23 12.51 -9.73
C GLU A 211 -12.87 11.32 -8.83
N ARG A 212 -13.53 11.20 -7.67
CA ARG A 212 -13.27 10.15 -6.67
C ARG A 212 -14.15 8.92 -6.86
N LEU A 213 -15.36 9.08 -7.41
CA LEU A 213 -16.28 7.95 -7.66
C LEU A 213 -15.66 6.75 -8.40
N PRO A 214 -14.73 6.92 -9.37
CA PRO A 214 -14.05 5.79 -9.97
C PRO A 214 -13.32 4.88 -8.97
N ALA A 215 -12.87 5.39 -7.82
CA ALA A 215 -12.20 4.62 -6.77
C ALA A 215 -13.06 3.44 -6.25
N LEU A 216 -14.39 3.59 -6.27
CA LEU A 216 -15.35 2.54 -5.89
C LEU A 216 -15.29 1.30 -6.81
N GLY A 217 -14.52 1.38 -7.91
CA GLY A 217 -14.13 0.24 -8.72
C GLY A 217 -13.56 -0.92 -7.92
N PHE A 218 -12.91 -0.65 -6.77
CA PHE A 218 -12.38 -1.67 -5.86
C PHE A 218 -13.42 -2.74 -5.46
N PHE A 219 -14.69 -2.36 -5.25
CA PHE A 219 -15.77 -3.30 -4.97
C PHE A 219 -16.72 -3.56 -6.16
N ALA A 220 -16.69 -2.69 -7.17
CA ALA A 220 -17.61 -2.73 -8.30
C ALA A 220 -17.12 -3.59 -9.48
N LEU A 221 -15.80 -3.77 -9.63
CA LEU A 221 -15.20 -4.45 -10.79
C LEU A 221 -14.71 -5.88 -10.52
N GLY A 222 -14.97 -6.39 -9.31
CA GLY A 222 -14.70 -7.77 -8.96
C GLY A 222 -15.63 -8.78 -9.66
N PRO A 223 -15.44 -10.08 -9.40
CA PRO A 223 -16.26 -11.15 -9.95
C PRO A 223 -17.75 -10.98 -9.62
N VAL A 224 -18.60 -11.15 -10.64
CA VAL A 224 -20.07 -11.22 -10.48
C VAL A 224 -20.51 -12.67 -10.66
N TYR A 225 -21.34 -13.13 -9.73
CA TYR A 225 -21.85 -14.49 -9.68
C TYR A 225 -23.37 -14.52 -10.03
N TYR A 226 -23.79 -15.35 -10.99
CA TYR A 226 -25.19 -15.47 -11.49
C TYR A 226 -26.15 -16.53 -10.87
N GLY A 227 -27.18 -16.17 -10.10
CA GLY A 227 -28.21 -17.11 -9.61
C GLY A 227 -28.68 -16.83 -8.17
N ASP A 228 -29.62 -17.60 -7.63
CA ASP A 228 -30.33 -17.28 -6.38
C ASP A 228 -29.45 -17.22 -5.11
N ALA A 229 -28.40 -18.04 -5.01
CA ALA A 229 -27.48 -18.04 -3.87
C ALA A 229 -26.34 -17.00 -3.98
N LYS A 230 -26.27 -16.25 -5.09
CA LYS A 230 -25.01 -15.67 -5.57
C LYS A 230 -24.72 -14.24 -5.10
N LYS A 231 -25.69 -13.59 -4.43
CA LYS A 231 -25.45 -12.32 -3.75
C LYS A 231 -24.52 -12.51 -2.53
N LEU A 232 -24.67 -13.63 -1.82
CA LEU A 232 -23.81 -13.97 -0.68
C LEU A 232 -22.38 -14.27 -1.13
N ASP A 233 -22.20 -14.95 -2.27
CA ASP A 233 -20.88 -15.19 -2.87
C ASP A 233 -20.16 -13.88 -3.25
N GLN A 234 -20.88 -12.92 -3.83
CA GLN A 234 -20.33 -11.59 -4.15
C GLN A 234 -19.93 -10.83 -2.88
N MET A 235 -20.73 -10.95 -1.81
CA MET A 235 -20.41 -10.30 -0.53
C MET A 235 -19.18 -10.94 0.12
N ASP A 236 -19.07 -12.27 0.09
CA ASP A 236 -17.90 -13.02 0.55
C ASP A 236 -16.64 -12.60 -0.19
N ASP A 237 -16.69 -12.54 -1.53
CA ASP A 237 -15.55 -12.11 -2.36
C ASP A 237 -15.08 -10.68 -2.01
N ARG A 238 -16.01 -9.76 -1.77
CA ARG A 238 -15.70 -8.39 -1.34
C ARG A 238 -15.09 -8.33 0.07
N ILE A 239 -15.66 -9.07 1.03
CA ILE A 239 -15.10 -9.18 2.39
C ILE A 239 -13.68 -9.69 2.30
N ASP A 240 -13.47 -10.76 1.54
CA ASP A 240 -12.20 -11.40 1.41
C ASP A 240 -11.15 -10.54 0.68
N THR A 241 -11.55 -9.80 -0.36
CA THR A 241 -10.70 -8.82 -1.06
C THR A 241 -10.29 -7.69 -0.11
N LEU A 242 -11.21 -7.18 0.71
CA LEU A 242 -10.93 -6.17 1.73
C LEU A 242 -9.97 -6.72 2.81
N THR A 243 -10.27 -7.87 3.39
CA THR A 243 -9.52 -8.38 4.54
C THR A 243 -8.13 -8.86 4.15
N ARG A 244 -8.01 -9.61 3.05
CA ARG A 244 -6.68 -10.07 2.58
C ARG A 244 -5.90 -8.93 1.94
N GLY A 245 -6.55 -8.12 1.12
CA GLY A 245 -5.90 -7.05 0.36
C GLY A 245 -5.42 -5.88 1.23
N LEU A 246 -6.24 -5.44 2.20
CA LEU A 246 -5.93 -4.26 3.02
C LEU A 246 -5.45 -4.59 4.43
N LEU A 247 -6.04 -5.59 5.08
CA LEU A 247 -5.71 -5.91 6.48
C LEU A 247 -4.60 -6.95 6.62
N GLY A 248 -4.28 -7.69 5.54
CA GLY A 248 -3.39 -8.85 5.60
C GLY A 248 -3.98 -10.00 6.43
N LEU A 249 -5.31 -10.04 6.60
CA LEU A 249 -6.02 -11.02 7.42
C LEU A 249 -6.97 -11.88 6.57
N THR A 250 -7.02 -13.17 6.89
CA THR A 250 -7.98 -14.11 6.29
C THR A 250 -9.22 -14.21 7.16
N VAL A 251 -10.37 -13.75 6.65
CA VAL A 251 -11.67 -13.88 7.36
C VAL A 251 -12.61 -14.88 6.66
N ALA A 252 -12.17 -15.50 5.56
CA ALA A 252 -12.97 -16.46 4.78
C ALA A 252 -13.58 -17.62 5.58
N CYS A 253 -12.98 -18.01 6.72
CA CYS A 253 -13.53 -19.05 7.59
C CYS A 253 -14.90 -18.69 8.20
N ALA A 254 -15.18 -17.40 8.42
CA ALA A 254 -16.45 -16.92 8.98
C ALA A 254 -17.65 -17.10 8.03
N ARG A 255 -17.39 -17.49 6.78
CA ARG A 255 -18.43 -17.87 5.83
C ARG A 255 -19.21 -19.11 6.28
N CYS A 256 -18.54 -20.05 6.94
CA CYS A 256 -19.09 -21.38 7.25
C CYS A 256 -19.14 -21.70 8.76
N HIS A 257 -18.53 -20.87 9.61
CA HIS A 257 -18.39 -21.06 11.05
C HIS A 257 -18.85 -19.82 11.82
#